data_AF-A0A3R7AIK4-F1
#
_entry.id   AF-A0A3R7AIK4-F1
#
_cell.length_a   1.000
_cell.length_b   1.000
_cell.length_c   1.000
_cell.angle_alpha   90.00
_cell.angle_beta   90.00
_cell.angle_gamma   90.00
#
_symmetry.space_group_name_H-M   'P 1'
#
loop_
_entity.id
_entity.type
_entity.pdbx_description
1 polymer ?
#
loop_
_entity_poly.entity_id
_entity_poly.type
_entity_poly.pdbx_seq_one_letter_code
_entity_poly.pdbx_strand_id
1 'polypeptide(L)'
;MLIWVETTLTVDDYFQKAKEFRVWLKLEKGVYFDDLTSADAQAAFEKFVSKWNANRLESMYYTAIPQQVLESVHRTKHKWGFKMNDHERLELASTKDTVDISTNKETTSARPALPSHSTAASRATPKQPASSPREVDDSDDDRKRAKRDRKAYNKHKDMVHEELAPKATGR
;
A
#
# COMPACT_ATOMS: atom_id res chain seq x y z
N MET A 1 17.54 -1.83 37.96
CA MET A 1 17.36 -0.45 37.46
C MET A 1 16.25 -0.47 36.42
N LEU A 2 15.09 0.04 36.78
CA LEU A 2 13.98 0.22 35.84
C LEU A 2 14.27 1.50 35.07
N ILE A 3 14.61 1.37 33.79
CA ILE A 3 14.80 2.49 32.87
C ILE A 3 13.40 2.98 32.53
N TRP A 4 12.84 3.87 33.35
CA TRP A 4 11.71 4.67 32.93
C TRP A 4 12.26 5.63 31.88
N VAL A 5 12.13 5.28 30.60
CA VAL A 5 12.20 6.30 29.57
C VAL A 5 10.90 7.08 29.74
N GLU A 6 10.98 8.15 30.52
CA GLU A 6 9.94 9.15 30.60
C GLU A 6 9.92 9.84 29.23
N THR A 7 9.26 9.18 28.25
CA THR A 7 9.08 9.72 26.91
C THR A 7 8.04 10.82 26.98
N THR A 8 8.45 11.96 27.53
CA THR A 8 7.74 13.22 27.34
C THR A 8 7.72 13.47 25.84
N LEU A 9 6.52 13.46 25.27
CA LEU A 9 6.35 13.72 23.85
C LEU A 9 6.60 15.20 23.59
N THR A 10 7.27 15.51 22.48
CA THR A 10 7.49 16.87 22.02
C THR A 10 6.86 17.07 20.64
N VAL A 11 6.81 18.32 20.16
CA VAL A 11 6.28 18.64 18.82
C VAL A 11 7.09 17.97 17.71
N ASP A 12 8.37 17.68 17.93
CA ASP A 12 9.26 17.03 16.96
C ASP A 12 8.89 15.56 16.72
N ASP A 13 8.25 14.91 17.69
CA ASP A 13 7.79 13.52 17.61
C ASP A 13 6.52 13.34 16.75
N TYR A 14 6.07 14.41 16.08
CA TYR A 14 4.88 14.43 15.23
C TYR A 14 4.83 13.27 14.25
N PHE A 15 5.95 12.99 13.56
CA PHE A 15 6.00 11.92 12.57
C PHE A 15 6.10 10.53 13.18
N GLN A 16 6.78 10.40 14.33
CA GLN A 16 6.90 9.12 15.04
C GLN A 16 5.55 8.68 15.60
N LYS A 17 4.76 9.63 16.09
CA LYS A 17 3.42 9.39 16.67
C LYS A 17 2.26 9.73 15.73
N ALA A 18 2.52 9.83 14.43
CA ALA A 18 1.50 10.19 13.46
C ALA A 18 0.36 9.18 13.39
N LYS A 19 0.62 7.90 13.68
CA LYS A 19 -0.42 6.85 13.68
C LYS A 19 -1.39 7.05 14.83
N GLU A 20 -0.84 7.27 16.02
CA GLU A 20 -1.53 7.51 17.27
C GLU A 20 -2.32 8.81 17.21
N PHE A 21 -1.71 9.85 16.69
CA PHE A 21 -2.34 11.14 16.49
C PHE A 21 -3.56 11.06 15.56
N ARG A 22 -3.48 10.32 14.45
CA ARG A 22 -4.63 10.12 13.54
C ARG A 22 -5.81 9.46 14.23
N VAL A 23 -5.53 8.45 15.04
CA VAL A 23 -6.56 7.73 15.79
C VAL A 23 -7.19 8.65 16.83
N TRP A 24 -6.37 9.43 17.54
CA TRP A 24 -6.86 10.43 18.47
C TRP A 24 -7.74 11.50 17.80
N LEU A 25 -7.34 12.00 16.62
CA LEU A 25 -8.16 12.94 15.84
C LEU A 25 -9.53 12.35 15.49
N LYS A 26 -9.58 11.05 15.16
CA LYS A 26 -10.82 10.40 14.77
C LYS A 26 -11.75 10.14 15.96
N LEU A 27 -11.21 9.63 17.07
CA LEU A 27 -12.02 9.30 18.26
C LEU A 27 -12.44 10.55 19.04
N GLU A 28 -11.53 11.47 19.27
CA GLU A 28 -11.79 12.61 20.16
C GLU A 28 -12.45 13.78 19.43
N LYS A 29 -11.95 14.10 18.23
CA LYS A 29 -12.42 15.27 17.47
C LYS A 29 -13.40 14.90 16.37
N GLY A 30 -13.44 13.64 15.92
CA GLY A 30 -14.26 13.22 14.78
C GLY A 30 -13.79 13.77 13.43
N VAL A 31 -12.62 14.40 13.36
CA VAL A 31 -12.08 15.06 12.16
C VAL A 31 -11.09 14.15 11.45
N TYR A 32 -11.10 14.14 10.12
CA TYR A 32 -10.10 13.43 9.34
C TYR A 32 -8.84 14.26 9.17
N PHE A 33 -7.70 13.60 9.13
CA PHE A 33 -6.42 14.27 8.90
C PHE A 33 -6.42 15.17 7.64
N ASP A 34 -7.10 14.72 6.58
CA ASP A 34 -7.20 15.41 5.29
C ASP A 34 -8.00 16.73 5.35
N ASP A 35 -8.90 16.87 6.34
CA ASP A 35 -9.72 18.07 6.53
C ASP A 35 -8.99 19.16 7.33
N LEU A 36 -7.82 18.85 7.90
CA LEU A 36 -7.03 19.77 8.72
C LEU A 36 -5.97 20.50 7.88
N THR A 37 -5.87 21.81 8.07
CA THR A 37 -4.71 22.56 7.58
C THR A 37 -3.46 22.19 8.37
N SER A 38 -2.27 22.43 7.81
CA SER A 38 -1.01 22.17 8.52
C SER A 38 -0.91 22.88 9.87
N ALA A 39 -1.44 24.10 9.97
CA ALA A 39 -1.46 24.88 11.21
C ALA A 39 -2.41 24.25 12.24
N ASP A 40 -3.61 23.85 11.83
CA ASP A 40 -4.58 23.22 12.72
C ASP A 40 -4.11 21.84 13.18
N ALA A 41 -3.41 21.09 12.32
CA ALA A 41 -2.82 19.80 12.66
C ALA A 41 -1.73 19.96 13.73
N GLN A 42 -0.87 20.97 13.63
CA GLN A 42 0.13 21.27 14.65
C GLN A 42 -0.50 21.68 15.99
N ALA A 43 -1.48 22.60 15.97
CA ALA A 43 -2.21 23.00 17.17
C ALA A 43 -2.99 21.84 17.82
N ALA A 44 -3.50 20.92 17.01
CA ALA A 44 -4.13 19.69 17.49
C ALA A 44 -3.09 18.73 18.09
N PHE A 45 -1.89 18.66 17.52
CA PHE A 45 -0.81 17.84 18.05
C PHE A 45 -0.28 18.36 19.39
N GLU A 46 -0.19 19.67 19.60
CA GLU A 46 0.16 20.24 20.91
C GLU A 46 -0.83 19.81 22.01
N LYS A 47 -2.13 19.79 21.68
CA LYS A 47 -3.17 19.28 22.60
C LYS A 47 -3.00 17.79 22.87
N PHE A 48 -2.64 17.02 21.84
CA PHE A 48 -2.33 15.60 21.99
C PHE A 48 -1.11 15.39 22.90
N VAL A 49 -0.02 16.12 22.69
CA VAL A 49 1.19 16.10 23.52
C VAL A 49 0.86 16.39 24.98
N SER A 50 0.08 17.44 25.25
CA SER A 50 -0.35 17.78 26.61
C SER A 50 -1.13 16.65 27.29
N LYS A 51 -2.09 16.04 26.57
CA LYS A 51 -2.86 14.91 27.10
C LYS A 51 -2.02 13.62 27.24
N TRP A 52 -1.08 13.40 26.33
CA TRP A 52 -0.16 12.27 26.34
C TRP A 52 0.75 12.33 27.56
N ASN A 53 1.40 13.46 27.79
CA ASN A 53 2.28 13.70 28.93
C ASN A 53 1.52 13.67 30.26
N ALA A 54 0.21 13.99 30.24
CA ALA A 54 -0.66 13.87 31.41
C ALA A 54 -1.19 12.44 31.66
N ASN A 55 -0.83 11.45 30.84
CA ASN A 55 -1.35 10.07 30.91
C ASN A 55 -2.89 9.98 30.87
N ARG A 56 -3.54 10.92 30.16
CA ARG A 56 -5.01 11.00 30.05
C ARG A 56 -5.56 10.32 28.80
N LEU A 57 -4.70 9.77 27.94
CA LEU A 57 -5.15 8.98 26.80
C LEU A 57 -5.49 7.56 27.25
N GLU A 58 -6.26 6.87 26.42
CA GLU A 58 -6.62 5.49 26.66
C GLU A 58 -5.39 4.58 26.56
N SER A 59 -5.39 3.46 27.30
CA SER A 59 -4.24 2.53 27.35
C SER A 59 -3.78 2.06 25.97
N MET A 60 -4.67 2.01 24.97
CA MET A 60 -4.38 1.60 23.60
C MET A 60 -3.35 2.49 22.91
N TYR A 61 -3.24 3.75 23.29
CA TYR A 61 -2.29 4.69 22.69
C TYR A 61 -0.85 4.45 23.18
N TYR A 62 -0.67 3.86 24.36
CA TYR A 62 0.64 3.65 24.97
C TYR A 62 1.26 2.29 24.68
N THR A 63 0.46 1.25 24.46
CA THR A 63 0.94 -0.11 24.22
C THR A 63 1.15 -0.37 22.73
N ALA A 64 0.06 -0.47 21.98
CA ALA A 64 0.01 -0.57 20.54
C ALA A 64 -1.44 -0.40 20.11
N ILE A 65 -1.66 0.37 19.05
CA ILE A 65 -3.02 0.56 18.53
C ILE A 65 -3.45 -0.73 17.82
N PRO A 66 -4.61 -1.30 18.17
CA PRO A 66 -5.14 -2.47 17.46
C PRO A 66 -5.28 -2.19 15.97
N GLN A 67 -4.86 -3.16 15.14
CA GLN A 67 -4.89 -3.00 13.69
C GLN A 67 -6.29 -2.69 13.16
N GLN A 68 -7.34 -3.26 13.76
CA GLN A 68 -8.74 -2.96 13.44
C GLN A 68 -9.08 -1.46 13.59
N VAL A 69 -8.53 -0.79 14.60
CA VAL A 69 -8.74 0.64 14.80
C VAL A 69 -7.98 1.42 13.73
N LEU A 70 -6.75 1.04 13.41
CA LEU A 70 -5.99 1.66 12.33
C LEU A 70 -6.68 1.51 10.98
N GLU A 71 -7.26 0.34 10.69
CA GLU A 71 -8.03 0.08 9.48
C GLU A 71 -9.31 0.91 9.43
N SER A 72 -9.93 1.21 10.58
CA SER A 72 -11.09 2.11 10.61
C SER A 72 -10.71 3.58 10.32
N VAL A 73 -9.47 3.98 10.62
CA VAL A 73 -8.97 5.36 10.45
C VAL A 73 -8.23 5.46 9.12
N HIS A 74 -9.00 5.55 8.03
CA HIS A 74 -8.44 5.81 6.70
C HIS A 74 -7.75 7.17 6.64
N ARG A 75 -6.62 7.24 5.91
CA ARG A 75 -5.86 8.48 5.71
C ARG A 75 -6.67 9.57 5.01
N THR A 76 -7.55 9.17 4.09
CA THR A 76 -8.38 10.06 3.28
C THR A 76 -9.84 9.62 3.33
N LYS A 77 -10.76 10.57 3.24
CA LYS A 77 -12.20 10.29 3.10
C LYS A 77 -12.56 9.80 1.69
N HIS A 78 -11.70 10.08 0.71
CA HIS A 78 -11.98 9.80 -0.68
C HIS A 78 -12.02 8.28 -0.95
N LYS A 79 -13.14 7.83 -1.52
CA LYS A 79 -13.31 6.46 -1.99
C LYS A 79 -13.21 6.47 -3.51
N TRP A 80 -12.17 5.83 -4.04
CA TRP A 80 -12.00 5.65 -5.47
C TRP A 80 -12.98 4.58 -5.96
N GLY A 81 -13.96 4.99 -6.76
CA GLY A 81 -14.95 4.10 -7.37
C GLY A 81 -14.44 3.53 -8.69
N PHE A 82 -13.59 2.50 -8.64
CA PHE A 82 -13.19 1.77 -9.84
C PHE A 82 -14.33 0.86 -10.29
N LYS A 83 -14.74 0.99 -11.55
CA LYS A 83 -15.66 0.04 -12.19
C LYS A 83 -14.84 -1.17 -12.65
N MET A 84 -15.11 -2.34 -12.08
CA MET A 84 -14.40 -3.59 -12.40
C MET A 84 -15.39 -4.74 -12.45
N ASN A 85 -15.10 -5.73 -13.28
CA ASN A 85 -15.87 -6.97 -13.35
C ASN A 85 -15.55 -7.89 -12.15
N ASP A 86 -16.44 -8.83 -11.82
CA ASP A 86 -16.25 -9.72 -10.66
C ASP A 86 -14.98 -10.56 -10.76
N HIS A 87 -14.61 -10.97 -11.98
CA HIS A 87 -13.35 -11.67 -12.26
C HIS A 87 -12.12 -10.82 -11.92
N GLU A 88 -12.09 -9.57 -12.39
CA GLU A 88 -10.98 -8.64 -12.13
C GLU A 88 -10.86 -8.32 -10.64
N ARG A 89 -12.01 -8.19 -9.95
CA ARG A 89 -12.05 -7.98 -8.50
C ARG A 89 -11.44 -9.15 -7.74
N LEU A 90 -11.71 -10.38 -8.16
CA LEU A 90 -11.15 -11.59 -7.54
C LEU A 90 -9.63 -11.70 -7.80
N GLU A 91 -9.18 -11.44 -9.03
CA GLU A 91 -7.76 -11.42 -9.37
C GLU A 91 -6.98 -10.38 -8.57
N LEU A 92 -7.56 -9.18 -8.39
CA LEU A 92 -6.97 -8.13 -7.56
C LEU A 92 -6.90 -8.53 -6.08
N ALA A 93 -7.93 -9.19 -5.56
CA ALA A 93 -7.91 -9.70 -4.19
C ALA A 93 -6.78 -10.72 -4.00
N SER A 94 -6.65 -11.69 -4.93
CA SER A 94 -5.57 -12.68 -4.89
C SER A 94 -4.17 -12.04 -5.00
N THR A 95 -4.04 -11.03 -5.86
CA THR A 95 -2.77 -10.31 -6.05
C THR A 95 -2.42 -9.53 -4.78
N LYS A 96 -3.41 -8.87 -4.16
CA LYS A 96 -3.24 -8.14 -2.90
C LYS A 96 -2.77 -9.08 -1.79
N ASP A 97 -3.41 -10.22 -1.61
CA ASP A 97 -3.03 -11.19 -0.57
C ASP A 97 -1.58 -11.66 -0.76
N THR A 98 -1.18 -11.92 -2.01
CA THR A 98 0.19 -12.31 -2.33
C THR A 98 1.20 -11.23 -1.94
N VAL A 99 0.89 -9.96 -2.21
CA VAL A 99 1.75 -8.80 -1.87
C VAL A 99 1.81 -8.56 -0.37
N ASP A 100 0.66 -8.62 0.31
CA ASP A 100 0.57 -8.44 1.76
C ASP A 100 1.38 -9.52 2.48
N ILE A 101 1.24 -10.78 2.06
CA ILE A 101 2.07 -11.87 2.58
C ILE A 101 3.54 -11.56 2.29
N SER A 102 3.93 -11.21 1.05
CA SER A 102 5.31 -10.89 0.66
C SER A 102 5.95 -9.79 1.51
N THR A 103 5.18 -8.76 1.85
CA THR A 103 5.70 -7.54 2.48
C THR A 103 5.67 -7.62 4.00
N ASN A 104 4.66 -8.27 4.58
CA ASN A 104 4.48 -8.25 6.03
C ASN A 104 5.22 -9.40 6.75
N LYS A 105 5.53 -10.50 6.06
CA LYS A 105 6.16 -11.69 6.69
C LYS A 105 7.61 -11.50 7.17
N GLU A 106 8.31 -10.46 6.72
CA GLU A 106 9.67 -10.15 7.19
C GLU A 106 9.74 -9.46 8.57
N THR A 107 8.63 -8.94 9.10
CA THR A 107 8.67 -8.15 10.36
C THR A 107 8.41 -8.96 11.64
N THR A 108 7.93 -10.21 11.54
CA THR A 108 7.53 -11.04 12.70
C THR A 108 8.43 -12.26 12.93
N SER A 109 9.40 -12.54 12.05
CA SER A 109 10.38 -13.61 12.25
C SER A 109 11.74 -13.04 12.63
N ALA A 110 11.98 -13.02 13.95
CA ALA A 110 13.28 -13.15 14.63
C ALA A 110 14.46 -12.23 14.21
N ARG A 111 15.05 -11.58 15.22
CA ARG A 111 16.44 -11.10 15.19
C ARG A 111 17.35 -12.16 14.55
N PRO A 112 18.06 -11.87 13.44
CA PRO A 112 19.13 -12.73 12.99
C PRO A 112 20.31 -12.54 13.94
N ALA A 113 20.78 -13.62 14.57
CA ALA A 113 22.13 -13.66 15.10
C ALA A 113 23.11 -13.36 13.96
N LEU A 114 24.09 -12.49 14.23
CA LEU A 114 25.11 -12.10 13.27
C LEU A 114 25.89 -13.33 12.76
N PRO A 115 26.17 -13.42 11.45
CA PRO A 115 27.44 -13.92 10.97
C PRO A 115 28.36 -12.71 10.73
N SER A 116 29.45 -12.65 11.49
CA SER A 116 30.56 -11.74 11.24
C SER A 116 31.23 -12.14 9.93
N HIS A 117 31.04 -11.37 8.86
CA HIS A 117 31.94 -11.37 7.71
C HIS A 117 32.17 -9.95 7.23
N SER A 118 33.39 -9.48 7.49
CA SER A 118 33.92 -8.19 7.10
C SER A 118 34.08 -8.07 5.59
N THR A 119 33.64 -6.93 5.07
CA THR A 119 34.20 -6.15 3.95
C THR A 119 34.32 -6.80 2.57
N ALA A 120 33.42 -6.42 1.66
CA ALA A 120 33.79 -5.81 0.39
C ALA A 120 32.55 -5.15 -0.25
N ALA A 121 32.66 -3.86 -0.55
CA ALA A 121 31.65 -3.10 -1.26
C ALA A 121 31.40 -3.69 -2.66
N SER A 122 30.16 -4.02 -2.97
CA SER A 122 29.68 -4.20 -4.34
C SER A 122 28.20 -3.86 -4.40
N ARG A 123 27.90 -2.76 -5.08
CA ARG A 123 26.57 -2.26 -5.45
C ARG A 123 25.76 -3.39 -6.11
N ALA A 124 24.81 -3.97 -5.37
CA ALA A 124 23.92 -5.01 -5.88
C ALA A 124 22.70 -4.39 -6.57
N THR A 125 22.61 -4.57 -7.88
CA THR A 125 21.37 -4.51 -8.65
C THR A 125 20.54 -5.79 -8.40
N PRO A 126 19.20 -5.74 -8.37
CA PRO A 126 18.39 -6.94 -8.17
C PRO A 126 18.54 -7.88 -9.37
N LYS A 127 19.07 -9.09 -9.12
CA LYS A 127 19.17 -10.16 -10.13
C LYS A 127 17.79 -10.77 -10.34
N GLN A 128 17.28 -10.68 -11.55
CA GLN A 128 16.17 -11.51 -12.03
C GLN A 128 16.58 -12.99 -12.02
N PRO A 129 15.67 -13.95 -11.72
CA PRO A 129 15.99 -15.36 -11.78
C PRO A 129 16.31 -15.75 -13.23
N ALA A 130 17.47 -16.39 -13.40
CA ALA A 130 17.97 -16.86 -14.68
C ALA A 130 16.99 -17.90 -15.27
N SER A 131 16.30 -17.52 -16.34
CA SER A 131 15.71 -18.48 -17.26
C SER A 131 16.84 -19.29 -17.88
N SER A 132 16.74 -20.62 -17.79
CA SER A 132 17.47 -21.59 -18.59
C SER A 132 17.69 -21.07 -20.02
N PRO A 133 18.89 -21.17 -20.62
CA PRO A 133 19.10 -20.80 -22.02
C PRO A 133 18.20 -21.65 -22.90
N ARG A 134 17.06 -21.10 -23.33
CA ARG A 134 16.33 -21.60 -24.48
C ARG A 134 17.06 -21.04 -25.69
N GLU A 135 17.57 -21.90 -26.54
CA GLU A 135 18.10 -21.53 -27.84
C GLU A 135 16.99 -20.81 -28.60
N VAL A 136 17.15 -19.49 -28.78
CA VAL A 136 16.23 -18.66 -29.55
C VAL A 136 16.74 -18.68 -30.98
N ASP A 137 16.24 -19.63 -31.77
CA ASP A 137 16.17 -19.46 -33.22
C ASP A 137 14.99 -18.50 -33.48
N ASP A 138 15.22 -17.20 -33.29
CA ASP A 138 14.25 -16.14 -33.59
C ASP A 138 14.22 -15.95 -35.12
N SER A 139 13.54 -16.87 -35.81
CA SER A 139 13.30 -16.71 -37.23
C SER A 139 12.30 -15.56 -37.40
N ASP A 140 12.67 -14.50 -38.13
CA ASP A 140 11.87 -13.27 -38.38
C ASP A 140 10.40 -13.55 -38.80
N ASP A 141 10.13 -14.75 -39.29
CA ASP A 141 8.82 -15.24 -39.67
C ASP A 141 7.86 -15.46 -38.48
N ASP A 142 8.33 -15.93 -37.33
CA ASP A 142 7.48 -16.12 -36.14
C ASP A 142 7.03 -14.79 -35.55
N ARG A 143 7.93 -13.81 -35.52
CA ARG A 143 7.60 -12.44 -35.11
C ARG A 143 6.57 -11.80 -36.05
N LYS A 144 6.66 -12.06 -37.36
CA LYS A 144 5.64 -11.61 -38.33
C LYS A 144 4.31 -12.33 -38.15
N ARG A 145 4.32 -13.63 -37.81
CA ARG A 145 3.11 -14.44 -37.57
C ARG A 145 2.36 -13.93 -36.34
N ALA A 146 3.07 -13.76 -35.21
CA ALA A 146 2.50 -13.21 -33.98
C ALA A 146 1.89 -11.81 -34.17
N LYS A 147 2.53 -10.96 -34.99
CA LYS A 147 2.01 -9.62 -35.30
C LYS A 147 0.75 -9.67 -36.16
N ARG A 148 0.65 -10.63 -37.09
CA ARG A 148 -0.55 -10.86 -37.91
C ARG A 148 -1.70 -11.40 -37.07
N ASP A 149 -1.43 -12.38 -36.21
CA ASP A 149 -2.44 -12.98 -35.34
C ASP A 149 -3.01 -11.96 -34.35
N ARG A 150 -2.16 -11.11 -33.77
CA ARG A 150 -2.59 -10.00 -32.91
C ARG A 150 -3.49 -9.00 -33.63
N LYS A 151 -3.18 -8.66 -34.89
CA LYS A 151 -4.03 -7.76 -35.70
C LYS A 151 -5.37 -8.41 -36.04
N ALA A 152 -5.37 -9.70 -36.39
CA ALA A 152 -6.59 -10.45 -36.70
C ALA A 152 -7.51 -10.53 -35.48
N TYR A 153 -6.94 -10.84 -34.31
CA TYR A 153 -7.68 -10.86 -33.04
C TYR A 153 -8.31 -9.49 -32.73
N ASN A 154 -7.53 -8.41 -32.83
CA ASN A 154 -8.06 -7.06 -32.58
C ASN A 154 -9.17 -6.69 -33.55
N LYS A 155 -9.04 -7.00 -34.85
CA LYS A 155 -10.08 -6.72 -35.85
C LYS A 155 -11.35 -7.52 -35.59
N HIS A 156 -11.22 -8.80 -35.24
CA HIS A 156 -12.37 -9.65 -34.89
C HIS A 156 -13.07 -9.12 -33.64
N LYS A 157 -12.30 -8.71 -32.62
CA LYS A 157 -12.85 -8.10 -31.39
C LYS A 157 -13.63 -6.82 -31.69
N ASP A 158 -13.12 -5.98 -32.58
CA ASP A 158 -13.76 -4.72 -32.97
C ASP A 158 -15.07 -4.96 -33.77
N MET A 159 -15.04 -5.90 -34.72
CA MET A 159 -16.21 -6.29 -35.51
C MET A 159 -17.32 -6.90 -34.64
N VAL A 160 -16.98 -7.79 -33.70
CA VAL A 160 -17.94 -8.36 -32.75
C VAL A 160 -18.55 -7.26 -31.86
N HIS A 161 -17.75 -6.27 -31.46
CA HIS A 161 -18.26 -5.12 -30.70
C HIS A 161 -19.20 -4.23 -31.54
N GLU A 162 -18.92 -4.05 -32.83
CA GLU A 162 -19.76 -3.29 -33.76
C GLU A 162 -21.09 -4.01 -34.08
N GLU A 163 -21.08 -5.35 -34.17
CA GLU A 163 -22.31 -6.14 -34.36
C GLU A 163 -23.20 -6.18 -33.11
N LEU A 164 -22.62 -6.09 -31.91
CA LEU A 164 -23.37 -5.99 -30.66
C LEU A 164 -23.92 -4.57 -30.39
N ALA A 165 -23.43 -3.56 -31.10
CA ALA A 165 -23.97 -2.21 -30.98
C ALA A 165 -25.34 -2.16 -31.68
N PRO A 166 -26.45 -1.85 -30.97
CA PRO A 166 -27.76 -1.74 -31.59
C PRO A 166 -27.72 -0.63 -32.64
N LYS A 167 -27.88 -1.00 -33.92
CA LYS A 167 -27.99 -0.03 -35.03
C LYS A 167 -29.19 0.87 -34.77
N ALA A 168 -28.94 2.17 -34.59
CA ALA A 168 -29.99 3.17 -34.43
C ALA A 168 -30.93 3.12 -35.65
N THR A 169 -32.13 2.60 -35.43
CA THR A 169 -33.22 2.70 -36.40
C THR A 169 -33.69 4.15 -36.38
N GLY A 170 -33.20 4.95 -37.33
CA GLY A 170 -33.60 6.34 -37.50
C GLY A 170 -35.06 6.42 -37.90
N ARG A 171 -35.78 7.35 -37.27
CA ARG A 171 -37.14 7.77 -37.60
C ARG A 171 -37.11 9.22 -38.06
#